data_AF-A0A2U4CB60-F1
#
_entry.id   AF-A0A2U4CB60-F1
#
_cell.length_a   1.000
_cell.length_b   1.000
_cell.length_c   1.000
_cell.angle_alpha   90.00
_cell.angle_beta   90.00
_cell.angle_gamma   90.00
#
_symmetry.space_group_name_H-M   'P 1'
#
loop_
_entity.id
_entity.type
_entity.pdbx_description
1 polymer ?
#
loop_
_entity_poly.entity_id
_entity_poly.type
_entity_poly.pdbx_seq_one_letter_code
_entity_poly.pdbx_strand_id
1 'polypeptide(L)'
;MDAVDATMEKLRAQCLSRGASGIQGLARFFRRMDRDRSRSLDAGELQRGLAELGLVLDTAEAQGVCRRWDRDGSGTLDLEEFLRALRPPMSQVREAVITAAFAKLDRSGDGVVTVDDLRGVYSGRAHPRVRSGEWTEEEVLRRFLDNFDSSEKDGQVTLAEFQDYYSGVSASVDTDEEFVAMMTSAWRL
;
A
#
# COMPACT_ATOMS: atom_id res chain seq x y z
N MET A 1 -4.92 -19.22 3.47
CA MET A 1 -4.85 -18.18 4.52
C MET A 1 -3.84 -18.69 5.52
N ASP A 2 -2.66 -18.09 5.49
CA ASP A 2 -1.51 -18.65 6.19
C ASP A 2 -1.50 -18.16 7.65
N ALA A 3 -0.75 -18.84 8.52
CA ALA A 3 -0.73 -18.53 9.97
C ALA A 3 -0.39 -17.06 10.27
N VAL A 4 0.43 -16.45 9.42
CA VAL A 4 0.77 -15.01 9.44
C VAL A 4 -0.46 -14.14 9.20
N ASP A 5 -1.28 -14.45 8.19
CA ASP A 5 -2.47 -13.65 7.87
C ASP A 5 -3.49 -13.70 9.03
N ALA A 6 -3.70 -14.89 9.60
CA ALA A 6 -4.59 -15.08 10.75
C ALA A 6 -4.13 -14.31 11.98
N THR A 7 -2.81 -14.25 12.22
CA THR A 7 -2.24 -13.48 13.34
C THR A 7 -2.40 -11.99 13.12
N MET A 8 -2.12 -11.50 11.90
CA MET A 8 -2.30 -10.10 11.55
C MET A 8 -3.77 -9.67 11.63
N GLU A 9 -4.72 -10.52 11.24
CA GLU A 9 -6.14 -10.25 11.39
C GLU A 9 -6.55 -10.12 12.86
N LYS A 10 -6.10 -11.04 13.73
CA LYS A 10 -6.33 -10.93 15.17
C LYS A 10 -5.69 -9.67 15.77
N LEU A 11 -4.48 -9.34 15.33
CA LEU A 11 -3.78 -8.13 15.76
C LEU A 11 -4.57 -6.87 15.39
N ARG A 12 -5.04 -6.77 14.14
CA ARG A 12 -5.91 -5.68 13.68
C ARG A 12 -7.16 -5.57 14.53
N ALA A 13 -7.86 -6.68 14.75
CA ALA A 13 -9.07 -6.72 15.57
C ALA A 13 -8.80 -6.28 17.02
N GLN A 14 -7.68 -6.71 17.61
CA GLN A 14 -7.29 -6.29 18.96
C GLN A 14 -6.94 -4.81 19.03
N CYS A 15 -6.22 -4.28 18.05
CA CYS A 15 -5.94 -2.85 17.96
C CYS A 15 -7.25 -2.04 17.86
N LEU A 16 -8.17 -2.44 16.98
CA LEU A 16 -9.48 -1.81 16.82
C LEU A 16 -10.33 -1.87 18.10
N SER A 17 -10.36 -3.02 18.80
CA SER A 17 -11.16 -3.21 20.01
C SER A 17 -10.65 -2.47 21.25
N ARG A 18 -9.32 -2.30 21.40
CA ARG A 18 -8.71 -1.70 22.60
C ARG A 18 -8.71 -0.17 22.61
N GLY A 19 -9.53 0.47 21.77
CA GLY A 19 -9.58 1.92 21.70
C GLY A 19 -8.28 2.53 21.19
N ALA A 20 -7.53 1.82 20.34
CA ALA A 20 -6.65 2.49 19.40
C ALA A 20 -7.53 3.21 18.37
N SER A 21 -8.19 4.28 18.83
CA SER A 21 -9.07 5.10 18.02
C SER A 21 -8.19 5.84 17.01
N GLY A 22 -7.95 5.17 15.88
CA GLY A 22 -7.11 5.65 14.80
C GLY A 22 -5.61 5.47 14.99
N ILE A 23 -4.88 6.03 14.04
CA ILE A 23 -3.42 5.92 13.83
C ILE A 23 -2.60 6.20 15.10
N GLN A 24 -3.09 7.07 16.00
CA GLN A 24 -2.42 7.45 17.25
C GLN A 24 -2.33 6.29 18.26
N GLY A 25 -3.36 5.44 18.31
CA GLY A 25 -3.35 4.28 19.19
C GLY A 25 -2.40 3.19 18.70
N LEU A 26 -2.35 2.99 17.38
CA LEU A 26 -1.40 2.09 16.73
C LEU A 26 0.05 2.55 16.94
N ALA A 27 0.32 3.85 16.77
CA ALA A 27 1.64 4.42 17.03
C ALA A 27 2.04 4.32 18.51
N ARG A 28 1.09 4.35 19.44
CA ARG A 28 1.36 4.08 20.87
C ARG A 28 1.66 2.61 21.13
N PHE A 29 0.97 1.71 20.43
CA PHE A 29 1.21 0.27 20.52
C PHE A 29 2.60 -0.08 19.99
N PHE A 30 2.97 0.43 18.82
CA PHE A 30 4.30 0.31 18.23
C PHE A 30 5.40 0.72 19.22
N ARG A 31 5.32 1.94 19.78
CA ARG A 31 6.29 2.45 20.76
C ARG A 31 6.38 1.66 22.06
N ARG A 32 5.39 0.82 22.37
CA ARG A 32 5.44 -0.06 23.53
C ARG A 32 6.20 -1.35 23.23
N MET A 33 6.12 -1.83 21.99
CA MET A 33 6.85 -3.02 21.54
C MET A 33 8.34 -2.72 21.32
N ASP A 34 8.64 -1.55 20.76
CA ASP A 34 10.00 -1.00 20.58
C ASP A 34 10.62 -0.69 21.95
N ARG A 35 11.35 -1.66 22.51
CA ARG A 35 11.90 -1.59 23.87
C ARG A 35 13.22 -0.85 23.90
N ASP A 36 14.04 -1.05 22.88
CA ASP A 36 15.34 -0.41 22.76
C ASP A 36 15.24 1.03 22.22
N ARG A 37 14.06 1.45 21.75
CA ARG A 37 13.77 2.77 21.18
C ARG A 37 14.53 3.02 19.88
N SER A 38 14.80 1.95 19.13
CA SER A 38 15.39 2.00 17.80
C SER A 38 14.48 2.69 16.77
N ARG A 39 13.18 2.84 17.09
CA ARG A 39 12.12 3.34 16.20
C ARG A 39 11.76 2.36 15.07
N SER A 40 12.25 1.13 15.16
CA SER A 40 11.82 0.01 14.35
C SER A 40 11.54 -1.19 15.28
N LEU A 41 10.95 -2.25 14.74
CA LEU A 41 10.67 -3.48 15.47
C LEU A 41 11.47 -4.61 14.85
N ASP A 42 12.38 -5.18 15.63
CA ASP A 42 13.00 -6.44 15.27
C ASP A 42 12.01 -7.62 15.46
N ALA A 43 12.36 -8.79 14.91
CA ALA A 43 11.50 -9.97 15.00
C ALA A 43 11.24 -10.43 16.44
N GLY A 44 12.18 -10.23 17.36
CA GLY A 44 12.03 -10.57 18.78
C GLY A 44 11.14 -9.59 19.54
N GLU A 45 11.24 -8.30 19.24
CA GLU A 45 10.34 -7.25 19.75
C GLU A 45 8.92 -7.45 19.25
N LEU A 46 8.74 -7.73 17.96
CA LEU A 46 7.45 -8.10 17.39
C LEU A 46 6.88 -9.35 18.08
N GLN A 47 7.67 -10.42 18.19
CA GLN A 47 7.23 -11.68 18.83
C GLN A 47 6.78 -11.45 20.29
N ARG A 48 7.56 -10.70 21.07
CA ARG A 48 7.22 -10.37 22.47
C ARG A 48 5.97 -9.49 22.55
N GLY A 49 5.89 -8.46 21.72
CA GLY A 49 4.75 -7.54 21.68
C GLY A 49 3.44 -8.22 21.32
N LEU A 50 3.49 -9.19 20.40
CA LEU A 50 2.34 -10.02 20.05
C LEU A 50 1.99 -11.03 21.15
N ALA A 51 2.99 -11.61 21.81
CA ALA A 51 2.76 -12.51 22.94
C ALA A 51 2.03 -11.80 24.11
N GLU A 52 2.32 -10.52 24.37
CA GLU A 52 1.58 -9.70 25.36
C GLU A 52 0.09 -9.51 25.02
N LEU A 53 -0.26 -9.69 23.74
CA LEU A 53 -1.63 -9.68 23.24
C LEU A 53 -2.28 -11.07 23.19
N GLY A 54 -1.58 -12.12 23.63
CA GLY A 54 -2.02 -13.51 23.52
C GLY A 54 -1.90 -14.07 22.09
N LEU A 55 -1.15 -13.39 21.21
CA LEU A 55 -0.84 -13.83 19.86
C LEU A 55 0.57 -14.43 19.86
N VAL A 56 0.63 -15.75 20.04
CA VAL A 56 1.91 -16.46 20.08
C VAL A 56 2.34 -16.77 18.65
N LEU A 57 3.48 -16.22 18.26
CA LEU A 57 4.21 -16.61 17.05
C LEU A 57 5.50 -17.31 17.46
N ASP A 58 5.93 -18.30 16.69
CA ASP A 58 7.28 -18.80 16.77
C ASP A 58 8.28 -17.81 16.13
N THR A 59 9.58 -18.07 16.32
CA THR A 59 10.63 -17.18 15.81
C THR A 59 10.66 -17.12 14.28
N ALA A 60 10.36 -18.23 13.59
CA ALA A 60 10.36 -18.27 12.13
C ALA A 60 9.16 -17.50 11.56
N GLU A 61 7.99 -17.61 12.19
CA GLU A 61 6.78 -16.85 11.86
C GLU A 61 7.00 -15.36 12.07
N ALA A 62 7.56 -14.94 13.22
CA ALA A 62 7.83 -13.53 13.50
C ALA A 62 8.84 -12.93 12.49
N GLN A 63 9.90 -13.66 12.16
CA GLN A 63 10.82 -13.28 11.09
C GLN A 63 10.14 -13.26 9.71
N GLY A 64 9.20 -14.15 9.46
CA GLY A 64 8.38 -14.16 8.26
C GLY A 64 7.51 -12.92 8.15
N VAL A 65 6.92 -12.47 9.26
CA VAL A 65 6.15 -11.21 9.31
C VAL A 65 7.07 -10.03 9.01
N CYS A 66 8.21 -9.89 9.71
CA CYS A 66 9.15 -8.81 9.44
C CYS A 66 9.56 -8.81 7.97
N ARG A 67 10.07 -9.92 7.44
CA ARG A 67 10.51 -10.02 6.03
C ARG A 67 9.41 -9.71 5.01
N ARG A 68 8.15 -10.00 5.32
CA ARG A 68 7.04 -9.75 4.40
C ARG A 68 6.66 -8.27 4.31
N TRP A 69 6.85 -7.52 5.38
CA TRP A 69 6.38 -6.13 5.48
C TRP A 69 7.49 -5.08 5.47
N ASP A 70 8.73 -5.51 5.70
CA ASP A 70 9.99 -4.80 5.54
C ASP A 70 10.24 -4.54 4.04
N ARG A 71 9.92 -3.32 3.59
CA ARG A 71 10.03 -2.89 2.20
C ARG A 71 11.44 -2.43 1.87
N ASP A 72 12.07 -1.75 2.83
CA ASP A 72 13.38 -1.14 2.63
C ASP A 72 14.53 -2.15 2.85
N GLY A 73 14.21 -3.35 3.34
CA GLY A 73 15.16 -4.42 3.57
C GLY A 73 16.07 -4.14 4.76
N SER A 74 15.66 -3.28 5.69
CA SER A 74 16.43 -2.94 6.89
C SER A 74 16.57 -4.12 7.85
N GLY A 75 15.74 -5.16 7.71
CA GLY A 75 15.65 -6.30 8.62
C GLY A 75 14.76 -6.04 9.84
N THR A 76 14.13 -4.87 9.91
CA THR A 76 13.24 -4.44 10.98
C THR A 76 11.98 -3.80 10.40
N LEU A 77 10.91 -3.64 11.18
CA LEU A 77 9.71 -2.94 10.73
C LEU A 77 9.65 -1.55 11.34
N ASP A 78 9.70 -0.50 10.52
CA ASP A 78 9.46 0.85 11.00
C ASP A 78 7.96 1.10 11.28
N LEU A 79 7.63 2.31 11.78
CA LEU A 79 6.25 2.66 12.09
C LEU A 79 5.35 2.68 10.84
N GLU A 80 5.85 3.14 9.70
CA GLU A 80 5.09 3.20 8.45
C GLU A 80 4.76 1.80 7.94
N GLU A 81 5.76 0.93 7.89
CA GLU A 81 5.63 -0.47 7.50
C GLU A 81 4.70 -1.24 8.44
N PHE A 82 4.81 -0.99 9.74
CA PHE A 82 3.92 -1.57 10.74
C PHE A 82 2.46 -1.13 10.55
N LEU A 83 2.22 0.18 10.37
CA LEU A 83 0.88 0.70 10.12
C LEU A 83 0.29 0.15 8.83
N ARG A 84 1.12 0.04 7.78
CA ARG A 84 0.76 -0.57 6.51
C ARG A 84 0.37 -2.04 6.68
N ALA A 85 1.15 -2.81 7.43
CA ALA A 85 0.87 -4.21 7.72
C ALA A 85 -0.47 -4.39 8.46
N LEU A 86 -0.85 -3.41 9.28
CA LEU A 86 -2.14 -3.38 9.99
C LEU A 86 -3.32 -2.86 9.17
N ARG A 87 -3.12 -2.36 7.94
CA ARG A 87 -4.26 -2.02 7.08
C ARG A 87 -5.11 -3.28 6.83
N PRO A 88 -6.45 -3.19 6.91
CA PRO A 88 -7.31 -4.31 6.56
C PRO A 88 -7.10 -4.69 5.09
N PRO A 89 -7.22 -5.98 4.74
CA PRO A 89 -7.22 -6.39 3.34
C PRO A 89 -8.35 -5.68 2.60
N MET A 90 -8.12 -5.35 1.33
CA MET A 90 -9.18 -4.80 0.49
C MET A 90 -10.21 -5.88 0.18
N SER A 91 -11.47 -5.48 0.00
CA SER A 91 -12.49 -6.43 -0.46
C SER A 91 -12.18 -6.87 -1.90
N GLN A 92 -12.65 -8.06 -2.25
CA GLN A 92 -12.47 -8.59 -3.60
C GLN A 92 -13.05 -7.67 -4.69
N VAL A 93 -14.12 -6.92 -4.35
CA VAL A 93 -14.74 -5.96 -5.26
C VAL A 93 -13.81 -4.76 -5.53
N ARG A 94 -13.16 -4.23 -4.48
CA ARG A 94 -12.17 -3.15 -4.63
C ARG A 94 -10.93 -3.62 -5.39
N GLU A 95 -10.45 -4.82 -5.08
CA GLU A 95 -9.31 -5.42 -5.80
C GLU A 95 -9.63 -5.62 -7.29
N ALA A 96 -10.84 -6.08 -7.62
CA ALA A 96 -11.27 -6.29 -9.00
C ALA A 96 -11.28 -4.98 -9.80
N VAL A 97 -11.82 -3.88 -9.24
CA VAL A 97 -11.86 -2.60 -9.96
C VAL A 97 -10.47 -1.96 -10.11
N ILE A 98 -9.58 -2.13 -9.12
CA ILE A 98 -8.17 -1.69 -9.22
C ILE A 98 -7.45 -2.48 -10.33
N THR A 99 -7.64 -3.80 -10.36
CA THR A 99 -7.04 -4.67 -11.37
C THR A 99 -7.56 -4.35 -12.77
N ALA A 100 -8.86 -4.06 -12.91
CA ALA A 100 -9.46 -3.63 -14.17
C ALA A 100 -8.92 -2.27 -14.65
N ALA A 101 -8.73 -1.32 -13.73
CA ALA A 101 -8.08 -0.04 -14.02
C ALA A 101 -6.63 -0.24 -14.47
N PHE A 102 -5.86 -1.08 -13.77
CA PHE A 102 -4.48 -1.40 -14.16
C PHE A 102 -4.42 -2.04 -15.55
N ALA A 103 -5.24 -3.06 -15.82
CA ALA A 103 -5.28 -3.75 -17.10
C ALA A 103 -5.72 -2.84 -18.27
N LYS A 104 -6.46 -1.77 -17.99
CA LYS A 104 -6.77 -0.74 -18.99
C LYS A 104 -5.54 0.11 -19.32
N LEU A 105 -4.71 0.39 -18.31
CA LEU A 105 -3.49 1.18 -18.46
C LEU A 105 -2.39 0.38 -19.11
N ASP A 106 -2.17 -0.87 -18.71
CA ASP A 106 -1.16 -1.78 -19.26
C ASP A 106 -1.56 -2.22 -20.68
N ARG A 107 -1.09 -1.48 -21.69
CA ARG A 107 -1.44 -1.71 -23.10
C ARG A 107 -0.53 -2.75 -23.73
N SER A 108 0.72 -2.84 -23.28
CA SER A 108 1.69 -3.86 -23.67
C SER A 108 1.28 -5.25 -23.17
N GLY A 109 0.63 -5.33 -22.01
CA GLY A 109 0.27 -6.57 -21.32
C GLY A 109 1.48 -7.26 -20.68
N ASP A 110 2.56 -6.52 -20.41
CA ASP A 110 3.79 -7.06 -19.82
C ASP A 110 3.78 -7.03 -18.28
N GLY A 111 2.70 -6.53 -17.67
CA GLY A 111 2.51 -6.49 -16.23
C GLY A 111 3.07 -5.23 -15.56
N VAL A 112 3.56 -4.26 -16.33
CA VAL A 112 3.96 -2.93 -15.86
C VAL A 112 3.29 -1.84 -16.69
N VAL A 113 2.92 -0.74 -16.04
CA VAL A 113 2.42 0.45 -16.74
C VAL A 113 3.58 1.42 -16.92
N THR A 114 3.84 1.82 -18.15
CA THR A 114 4.87 2.78 -18.53
C THR A 114 4.28 4.03 -19.18
N VAL A 115 5.12 5.03 -19.46
CA VAL A 115 4.71 6.23 -20.19
C VAL A 115 4.24 5.89 -21.61
N ASP A 116 4.81 4.85 -22.24
CA ASP A 116 4.40 4.38 -23.55
C ASP A 116 2.95 3.85 -23.53
N ASP A 117 2.60 3.11 -22.49
CA ASP A 117 1.23 2.63 -22.29
C ASP A 117 0.24 3.78 -22.09
N LEU A 118 0.61 4.75 -21.25
CA LEU A 118 -0.22 5.94 -20.98
C LEU A 118 -0.47 6.78 -22.23
N ARG A 119 0.51 6.91 -23.14
CA ARG A 119 0.30 7.63 -24.42
C ARG A 119 -0.81 6.99 -25.27
N GLY A 120 -1.04 5.67 -25.12
CA GLY A 120 -2.12 4.95 -25.79
C GLY A 120 -3.51 5.19 -25.21
N VAL A 121 -3.60 5.73 -23.98
CA VAL A 121 -4.86 5.91 -23.24
C VAL A 121 -5.20 7.39 -23.03
N TYR A 122 -4.21 8.24 -22.80
CA TYR A 122 -4.35 9.65 -22.48
C TYR A 122 -3.48 10.54 -23.36
N SER A 123 -3.96 11.74 -23.68
CA SER A 123 -3.14 12.78 -24.31
C SER A 123 -2.81 13.90 -23.32
N GLY A 124 -1.52 14.17 -23.17
CA GLY A 124 -1.00 15.28 -22.36
C GLY A 124 -0.98 16.62 -23.11
N ARG A 125 -1.26 16.65 -24.42
CA ARG A 125 -1.12 17.87 -25.27
C ARG A 125 -1.98 19.05 -24.84
N ALA A 126 -3.13 18.77 -24.24
CA ALA A 126 -4.04 19.80 -23.76
C ALA A 126 -3.60 20.41 -22.42
N HIS A 127 -2.61 19.83 -21.74
CA HIS A 127 -2.14 20.28 -20.44
C HIS A 127 -1.58 21.71 -20.52
N PRO A 128 -1.93 22.63 -19.59
CA PRO A 128 -1.52 24.03 -19.67
C PRO A 128 -0.01 24.24 -19.82
N ARG A 129 0.81 23.43 -19.14
CA ARG A 129 2.27 23.51 -19.20
C ARG A 129 2.87 22.98 -20.50
N VAL A 130 2.16 22.10 -21.20
CA VAL A 130 2.55 21.67 -22.55
C VAL A 130 2.21 22.74 -23.57
N ARG A 131 1.05 23.39 -23.40
CA ARG A 131 0.62 24.51 -24.23
C ARG A 131 1.49 25.76 -24.04
N SER A 132 2.04 25.98 -22.85
CA SER A 132 3.00 27.08 -22.61
C SER A 132 4.41 26.76 -23.10
N GLY A 133 4.70 25.51 -23.48
CA GLY A 133 6.03 25.05 -23.88
C GLY A 133 6.99 24.84 -22.71
N GLU A 134 6.51 24.92 -21.47
CA GLU A 134 7.32 24.62 -20.28
C GLU A 134 7.67 23.14 -20.19
N TRP A 135 6.71 22.27 -20.53
CA TRP A 135 6.84 20.82 -20.46
C TRP A 135 6.49 20.17 -21.79
N THR A 136 7.02 18.97 -22.00
CA THR A 136 6.65 18.05 -23.06
C THR A 136 5.45 17.18 -22.65
N GLU A 137 4.78 16.56 -23.62
CA GLU A 137 3.71 15.59 -23.34
C GLU A 137 4.24 14.39 -22.52
N GLU A 138 5.47 13.97 -22.77
CA GLU A 138 6.14 12.90 -22.03
C GLU A 138 6.39 13.27 -20.57
N GLU A 139 6.87 14.48 -20.28
CA GLU A 139 7.08 14.93 -18.90
C GLU A 139 5.78 14.99 -18.10
N VAL A 140 4.66 15.39 -18.72
CA VAL A 140 3.34 15.36 -18.07
C VAL A 140 2.92 13.93 -17.75
N LEU A 141 3.06 13.01 -18.69
CA LEU A 141 2.65 11.62 -18.50
C LEU A 141 3.57 10.90 -17.50
N ARG A 142 4.87 11.16 -17.53
CA ARG A 142 5.81 10.65 -16.51
C ARG A 142 5.44 11.16 -15.12
N ARG A 143 5.14 12.46 -14.99
CA ARG A 143 4.68 13.06 -13.73
C ARG A 143 3.34 12.51 -13.24
N PHE A 144 2.46 12.11 -14.16
CA PHE A 144 1.23 11.44 -13.80
C PHE A 144 1.53 10.03 -13.26
N LEU A 145 2.38 9.28 -13.95
CA LEU A 145 2.82 7.93 -13.57
C LEU A 145 3.58 7.93 -12.23
N ASP A 146 4.38 8.97 -11.97
CA ASP A 146 5.07 9.20 -10.69
C ASP A 146 4.15 9.17 -9.46
N ASN A 147 2.85 9.44 -9.61
CA ASN A 147 1.92 9.40 -8.48
C ASN A 147 1.64 7.97 -8.01
N PHE A 148 1.80 6.98 -8.89
CA PHE A 148 1.54 5.56 -8.61
C PHE A 148 2.84 4.76 -8.44
N ASP A 149 3.90 5.19 -9.14
CA ASP A 149 5.26 4.68 -9.03
C ASP A 149 5.73 4.84 -7.58
N SER A 150 6.29 3.80 -6.97
CA SER A 150 6.48 3.79 -5.53
C SER A 150 7.79 4.46 -5.08
N SER A 151 8.49 3.86 -4.10
CA SER A 151 9.68 4.43 -3.46
C SER A 151 10.87 4.52 -4.41
N GLU A 152 10.99 3.60 -5.36
CA GLU A 152 12.02 3.62 -6.40
C GLU A 152 11.40 4.16 -7.67
N LYS A 153 11.51 5.47 -7.93
CA LYS A 153 10.92 6.14 -9.11
C LYS A 153 11.58 5.68 -10.42
N ASP A 154 11.30 4.46 -10.83
CA ASP A 154 11.99 3.75 -11.91
C ASP A 154 11.31 3.92 -13.28
N GLY A 155 10.12 4.53 -13.32
CA GLY A 155 9.38 4.76 -14.57
C GLY A 155 8.38 3.67 -14.90
N GLN A 156 8.24 2.69 -14.03
CA GLN A 156 7.38 1.54 -14.18
C GLN A 156 6.43 1.49 -12.97
N VAL A 157 5.19 1.15 -13.24
CA VAL A 157 4.21 0.92 -12.18
C VAL A 157 3.75 -0.51 -12.29
N THR A 158 4.15 -1.33 -11.32
CA THR A 158 3.66 -2.70 -11.19
C THR A 158 2.24 -2.71 -10.62
N LEU A 159 1.51 -3.82 -10.83
CA LEU A 159 0.20 -4.00 -10.19
C LEU A 159 0.28 -3.87 -8.67
N ALA A 160 1.37 -4.35 -8.06
CA ALA A 160 1.59 -4.27 -6.62
C ALA A 160 1.69 -2.81 -6.13
N GLU A 161 2.40 -1.95 -6.85
CA GLU A 161 2.52 -0.52 -6.50
C GLU A 161 1.22 0.23 -6.70
N PHE A 162 0.52 -0.07 -7.80
CA PHE A 162 -0.80 0.49 -8.07
C PHE A 162 -1.81 0.09 -6.97
N GLN A 163 -1.77 -1.17 -6.52
CA GLN A 163 -2.57 -1.65 -5.38
C GLN A 163 -2.16 -0.99 -4.06
N ASP A 164 -0.88 -0.78 -3.80
CA ASP A 164 -0.39 -0.10 -2.57
C ASP A 164 -0.87 1.35 -2.51
N TYR A 165 -0.80 2.07 -3.63
CA TYR A 165 -1.37 3.42 -3.77
C TYR A 165 -2.86 3.42 -3.46
N TYR A 166 -3.64 2.56 -4.12
CA TYR A 166 -5.07 2.49 -3.91
C TYR A 166 -5.50 1.91 -2.57
N SER A 167 -4.64 1.14 -1.90
CA SER A 167 -4.87 0.71 -0.51
C SER A 167 -4.97 1.91 0.43
N GLY A 168 -4.15 2.95 0.21
CA GLY A 168 -4.24 4.21 0.96
C GLY A 168 -5.54 4.96 0.72
N VAL A 169 -5.93 5.10 -0.54
CA VAL A 169 -7.21 5.76 -0.92
C VAL A 169 -8.40 4.96 -0.40
N SER A 170 -8.38 3.64 -0.57
CA SER A 170 -9.40 2.70 -0.10
C SER A 170 -9.64 2.81 1.40
N ALA A 171 -8.57 2.94 2.21
CA ALA A 171 -8.69 3.12 3.66
C ALA A 171 -9.40 4.44 4.07
N SER A 172 -9.56 5.39 3.15
CA SER A 172 -10.29 6.65 3.38
C SER A 172 -11.74 6.63 2.87
N VAL A 173 -12.17 5.54 2.25
CA VAL A 173 -13.53 5.37 1.69
C VAL A 173 -14.28 4.29 2.44
N ASP A 174 -15.41 4.69 3.03
CA ASP A 174 -16.17 3.87 3.98
C ASP A 174 -16.82 2.65 3.30
N THR A 175 -17.35 2.80 2.08
CA THR A 175 -18.13 1.77 1.39
C THR A 175 -17.49 1.28 0.09
N ASP A 176 -17.74 0.02 -0.26
CA ASP A 176 -17.25 -0.55 -1.51
C ASP A 176 -17.90 0.12 -2.71
N GLU A 177 -19.18 0.48 -2.60
CA GLU A 177 -19.95 1.15 -3.65
C GLU A 177 -19.35 2.51 -4.01
N GLU A 178 -19.00 3.33 -3.02
CA GLU A 178 -18.36 4.63 -3.24
C GLU A 178 -16.97 4.46 -3.86
N PHE A 179 -16.19 3.48 -3.39
CA PHE A 179 -14.86 3.22 -3.94
C PHE A 179 -14.93 2.78 -5.40
N VAL A 180 -15.84 1.85 -5.72
CA VAL A 180 -16.05 1.37 -7.09
C VAL A 180 -16.55 2.49 -7.99
N ALA A 181 -17.51 3.31 -7.54
CA ALA A 181 -18.01 4.43 -8.32
C ALA A 181 -16.91 5.46 -8.62
N MET A 182 -16.09 5.79 -7.61
CA MET A 182 -14.92 6.66 -7.77
C MET A 182 -13.95 6.09 -8.80
N MET A 183 -13.56 4.81 -8.69
CA MET A 183 -12.60 4.17 -9.60
C MET A 183 -13.14 4.08 -11.02
N THR A 184 -14.40 3.67 -11.18
CA THR A 184 -15.07 3.56 -12.48
C THR A 184 -15.12 4.92 -13.18
N SER A 185 -15.43 5.98 -12.44
CA SER A 185 -15.45 7.36 -12.97
C SER A 185 -14.04 7.86 -13.31
N ALA A 186 -13.08 7.71 -12.39
CA ALA A 186 -11.71 8.17 -12.56
C ALA A 186 -11.02 7.54 -13.77
N TRP A 187 -11.18 6.23 -13.93
CA TRP A 187 -10.53 5.46 -15.00
C TRP A 187 -11.42 5.24 -16.21
N ARG A 188 -12.68 5.69 -16.21
CA ARG A 188 -13.68 5.47 -17.28
C ARG A 188 -13.77 3.99 -17.67
N LEU A 189 -14.00 3.14 -16.67
CA LEU A 189 -14.21 1.71 -16.85
C LEU A 189 -15.61 1.42 -17.42
#